data_AF-A0A7Y3DSP1-F1
#
_entry.id   AF-A0A7Y3DSP1-F1
#
_cell.length_a   1.000
_cell.length_b   1.000
_cell.length_c   1.000
_cell.angle_alpha   90.00
_cell.angle_beta   90.00
_cell.angle_gamma   90.00
#
_symmetry.space_group_name_H-M   'P 1'
#
loop_
_entity.id
_entity.type
_entity.pdbx_description
1 polymer ?
#
loop_
_entity_poly.entity_id
_entity_poly.type
_entity_poly.pdbx_seq_one_letter_code
_entity_poly.pdbx_strand_id
1 'polypeptide(L)'
;VKERPETLNGYTTKIRTGYGQLYVTVTEYEGQPFEVFATIGKSGRSTTAKTEAIGRLVSLALRSGVKVDKIVNQLKGIGGEYPIFQDGGLVLSIPDAIARVLEKAYLTGDNARKHHKTEYSLMGEKCPECGQTVSFEEGCMICHFCGFNKCG
;
A
#
# COMPACT_ATOMS: atom_id res chain seq x y z
N VAL A 1 18.58 -15.63 6.44
CA VAL A 1 18.39 -14.17 6.27
C VAL A 1 19.74 -13.58 5.89
N LYS A 2 19.83 -12.81 4.80
CA LYS A 2 21.07 -12.19 4.32
C LYS A 2 21.58 -11.18 5.36
N GLU A 3 22.89 -11.18 5.61
CA GLU A 3 23.52 -10.22 6.51
C GLU A 3 23.43 -8.81 5.93
N ARG A 4 23.28 -7.83 6.82
CA ARG A 4 23.11 -6.43 6.47
C ARG A 4 24.49 -5.77 6.36
N PRO A 5 24.87 -5.20 5.21
CA PRO A 5 26.07 -4.40 5.09
C PRO A 5 26.02 -3.15 5.98
N GLU A 6 27.19 -2.58 6.27
CA GLU A 6 27.28 -1.34 7.05
C GLU A 6 26.57 -0.16 6.37
N THR A 7 26.74 -0.03 5.05
CA THR A 7 26.16 1.05 4.25
C THR A 7 25.33 0.49 3.10
N LEU A 8 24.15 1.08 2.91
CA LEU A 8 23.24 0.78 1.80
C LEU A 8 22.77 2.09 1.18
N ASN A 9 22.64 2.10 -0.13
CA ASN A 9 21.98 3.20 -0.84
C ASN A 9 20.46 3.01 -0.79
N GLY A 10 19.69 4.08 -0.98
CA GLY A 10 18.25 4.00 -0.98
C GLY A 10 17.59 5.33 -1.32
N TYR A 11 16.26 5.32 -1.36
CA TYR A 11 15.44 6.50 -1.60
C TYR A 11 14.26 6.53 -0.64
N THR A 12 13.65 7.71 -0.50
CA THR A 12 12.43 7.87 0.29
C THR A 12 11.34 8.47 -0.56
N THR A 13 10.17 7.83 -0.57
CA THR A 13 8.95 8.32 -1.22
C THR A 13 7.98 8.81 -0.17
N LYS A 14 7.46 10.03 -0.36
CA LYS A 14 6.36 10.58 0.43
C LYS A 14 5.04 10.21 -0.23
N ILE A 15 4.11 9.65 0.55
CA ILE A 15 2.78 9.26 0.10
C ILE A 15 1.74 9.71 1.12
N ARG A 16 0.63 10.28 0.65
CA ARG A 16 -0.48 10.68 1.53
C ARG A 16 -1.30 9.45 1.88
N THR A 17 -1.78 9.35 3.10
CA THR A 17 -2.73 8.31 3.56
C THR A 17 -3.83 8.96 4.39
N GLY A 18 -4.92 8.26 4.68
CA GLY A 18 -5.96 8.78 5.59
C GLY A 18 -5.48 8.99 7.02
N TYR A 19 -4.37 8.37 7.42
CA TYR A 19 -3.75 8.59 8.73
C TYR A 19 -2.73 9.75 8.73
N GLY A 20 -2.42 10.36 7.57
CA GLY A 20 -1.44 11.43 7.43
C GLY A 20 -0.37 11.14 6.38
N GLN A 21 0.74 11.87 6.46
CA GLN A 21 1.88 11.69 5.54
C GLN A 21 2.71 10.47 5.97
N LEU A 22 2.83 9.51 5.05
CA LEU A 22 3.68 8.33 5.17
C LEU A 22 4.96 8.56 4.37
N TYR A 23 6.09 8.28 4.99
CA TYR A 23 7.39 8.27 4.34
C TYR A 23 7.86 6.82 4.25
N VAL A 24 8.03 6.33 3.03
CA VAL A 24 8.50 4.98 2.77
C VAL A 24 9.92 5.06 2.22
N THR A 25 10.89 4.62 3.02
CA THR A 25 12.29 4.52 2.65
C THR A 25 12.58 3.09 2.20
N VAL A 26 13.14 2.94 1.01
CA VAL A 26 13.59 1.64 0.50
C VAL A 26 15.10 1.69 0.30
N THR A 27 15.81 0.75 0.93
CA THR A 27 17.24 0.57 0.68
C THR A 27 17.46 -0.53 -0.34
N GLU A 28 18.58 -0.47 -1.05
CA GLU A 28 18.92 -1.39 -2.12
C GLU A 28 20.25 -2.07 -1.85
N TYR A 29 20.31 -3.36 -2.21
CA TYR A 29 21.53 -4.14 -2.25
C TYR A 29 21.61 -4.83 -3.60
N GLU A 30 22.71 -4.62 -4.33
CA GLU A 30 22.91 -5.19 -5.67
C GLU A 30 21.76 -4.85 -6.65
N GLY A 31 21.21 -3.64 -6.56
CA GLY A 31 20.11 -3.17 -7.41
C GLY A 31 18.75 -3.79 -7.12
N GLN A 32 18.60 -4.50 -5.98
CA GLN A 32 17.35 -5.10 -5.53
C GLN A 32 16.92 -4.50 -4.18
N PRO A 33 15.61 -4.42 -3.89
CA PRO A 33 15.13 -3.93 -2.61
C PRO A 33 15.59 -4.83 -1.46
N PHE A 34 16.12 -4.22 -0.40
CA PHE A 34 16.74 -4.92 0.71
C PHE A 34 16.02 -4.68 2.04
N GLU A 35 15.71 -3.43 2.38
CA GLU A 35 14.94 -3.06 3.57
C GLU A 35 13.91 -1.98 3.23
N VAL A 36 12.81 -1.97 3.97
CA VAL A 36 11.74 -0.99 3.88
C VAL A 36 11.46 -0.42 5.27
N PHE A 37 11.58 0.89 5.40
CA PHE A 37 11.20 1.64 6.58
C PHE A 37 9.99 2.50 6.25
N ALA A 38 9.01 2.50 7.14
CA ALA A 38 7.80 3.27 6.97
C ALA A 38 7.59 4.13 8.21
N THR A 39 7.47 5.44 8.02
CA THR A 39 7.27 6.41 9.10
C THR A 39 6.03 7.23 8.83
N ILE A 40 5.05 7.12 9.73
CA ILE A 40 3.79 7.87 9.65
C ILE A 40 3.82 9.04 10.65
N GLY A 41 3.54 10.25 10.16
CA GLY A 41 3.57 11.46 10.96
C GLY A 41 2.26 11.72 11.73
N LYS A 42 2.37 11.95 13.05
CA LYS A 42 1.29 12.45 13.93
C LYS A 42 0.01 11.57 13.99
N SER A 43 0.10 10.27 13.70
CA SER A 43 -1.06 9.35 13.62
C SER A 43 -1.35 8.53 14.88
N GLY A 44 -0.71 8.87 16.00
CA GLY A 44 -0.85 8.18 17.28
C GLY A 44 0.02 6.93 17.42
N ARG A 45 0.22 6.49 18.68
CA ARG A 45 1.18 5.43 19.04
C ARG A 45 0.89 4.07 18.39
N SER A 46 -0.39 3.67 18.34
CA SER A 46 -0.77 2.35 17.78
C SER A 46 -0.49 2.28 16.28
N THR A 47 -0.87 3.32 15.54
CA THR A 47 -0.62 3.41 14.09
C THR A 47 0.88 3.40 13.79
N THR A 48 1.68 4.17 14.53
CA THR A 48 3.14 4.16 14.40
C THR A 48 3.72 2.77 14.67
N ALA A 49 3.32 2.11 15.76
CA ALA A 49 3.81 0.76 16.10
C ALA A 49 3.46 -0.28 15.02
N LYS A 50 2.22 -0.26 14.50
CA LYS A 50 1.80 -1.15 13.40
C LYS A 50 2.58 -0.86 12.12
N THR A 51 2.81 0.41 11.80
CA THR A 51 3.60 0.83 10.64
C THR A 51 5.03 0.31 10.72
N GLU A 52 5.66 0.48 11.88
CA GLU A 52 7.02 -0.03 12.14
C GLU A 52 7.06 -1.55 12.02
N ALA A 53 6.08 -2.26 12.61
CA ALA A 53 5.98 -3.71 12.51
C ALA A 53 5.90 -4.18 11.05
N ILE A 54 5.07 -3.53 10.22
CA ILE A 54 4.97 -3.83 8.79
C ILE A 54 6.32 -3.62 8.10
N GLY A 55 6.98 -2.48 8.30
CA GLY A 55 8.30 -2.21 7.71
C GLY A 55 9.35 -3.25 8.10
N ARG A 56 9.40 -3.64 9.38
CA ARG A 56 10.30 -4.69 9.88
C ARG A 56 10.03 -6.05 9.24
N LEU A 57 8.76 -6.45 9.12
CA LEU A 57 8.39 -7.72 8.51
C LEU A 57 8.67 -7.75 7.00
N VAL A 58 8.40 -6.65 6.29
CA VAL A 58 8.75 -6.51 4.87
C VAL A 58 10.26 -6.57 4.68
N SER A 59 11.03 -5.88 5.51
CA SER A 59 12.51 -5.92 5.49
C SER A 59 13.04 -7.33 5.74
N LEU A 60 12.47 -8.05 6.71
CA LEU A 60 12.83 -9.44 6.98
C LEU A 60 12.52 -10.34 5.79
N ALA A 61 11.37 -10.16 5.14
CA ALA A 61 10.98 -10.93 3.96
C ALA A 61 11.95 -10.71 2.80
N LEU A 62 12.28 -9.45 2.48
CA LEU A 62 13.25 -9.09 1.44
C LEU A 62 14.63 -9.69 1.72
N ARG A 63 15.14 -9.54 2.95
CA ARG A 63 16.41 -10.13 3.38
C ARG A 63 16.39 -11.66 3.42
N SER A 64 15.21 -12.27 3.41
CA SER A 64 15.03 -13.73 3.32
C SER A 64 14.91 -14.22 1.87
N GLY A 65 15.05 -13.33 0.88
CA GLY A 65 14.99 -13.68 -0.54
C GLY A 65 13.56 -13.76 -1.10
N VAL A 66 12.56 -13.28 -0.37
CA VAL A 66 11.19 -13.18 -0.91
C VAL A 66 11.18 -12.13 -2.01
N LYS A 67 10.71 -12.52 -3.20
CA LYS A 67 10.63 -11.60 -4.33
C LYS A 67 9.65 -10.47 -4.06
N VAL A 68 9.99 -9.27 -4.55
CA VAL A 68 9.19 -8.05 -4.35
C VAL A 68 7.75 -8.20 -4.87
N ASP A 69 7.53 -8.92 -5.98
CA ASP A 69 6.19 -9.19 -6.51
C ASP A 69 5.31 -9.95 -5.49
N LYS A 70 5.89 -10.90 -4.75
CA LYS A 70 5.16 -11.66 -3.75
C LYS A 70 4.74 -10.79 -2.57
N ILE A 71 5.62 -9.88 -2.14
CA ILE A 71 5.32 -8.94 -1.06
C ILE A 71 4.23 -7.95 -1.50
N VAL A 72 4.39 -7.35 -2.70
CA VAL A 72 3.38 -6.43 -3.26
C VAL A 72 2.02 -7.10 -3.34
N ASN A 73 1.95 -8.34 -3.82
CA ASN A 73 0.69 -9.09 -3.92
C ASN A 73 0.01 -9.37 -2.57
N GLN A 74 0.77 -9.42 -1.47
CA GLN A 74 0.19 -9.59 -0.13
C GLN A 74 -0.32 -8.26 0.44
N LEU A 75 0.32 -7.14 0.12
CA LEU A 75 0.04 -5.84 0.73
C LEU A 75 -0.94 -4.97 -0.08
N LYS A 76 -0.87 -5.05 -1.41
CA LYS A 76 -1.70 -4.27 -2.33
C LYS A 76 -3.17 -4.65 -2.16
N GLY A 77 -4.05 -3.66 -2.04
CA GLY A 77 -5.48 -3.89 -1.83
C GLY A 77 -5.90 -4.08 -0.39
N ILE A 78 -4.98 -4.14 0.60
CA ILE A 78 -5.37 -4.18 2.01
C ILE A 78 -6.10 -2.88 2.35
N GLY A 79 -7.39 -3.00 2.71
CA GLY A 79 -8.24 -1.89 3.12
C GLY A 79 -7.96 -1.42 4.55
N GLY A 80 -8.20 -0.13 4.80
CA GLY A 80 -8.20 0.48 6.12
C GLY A 80 -9.44 1.35 6.34
N GLU A 81 -9.55 1.94 7.54
CA GLU A 81 -10.70 2.77 7.94
C GLU A 81 -10.82 4.07 7.11
N TYR A 82 -9.68 4.60 6.67
CA TYR A 82 -9.55 5.91 6.02
C TYR A 82 -8.86 5.81 4.65
N PRO A 83 -9.54 5.28 3.61
CA PRO A 83 -9.03 5.33 2.25
C PRO A 83 -9.06 6.76 1.72
N ILE A 84 -8.08 7.15 0.89
CA ILE A 84 -8.02 8.48 0.29
C ILE A 84 -7.57 8.44 -1.18
N PHE A 85 -8.09 9.36 -1.99
CA PHE A 85 -7.60 9.58 -3.35
C PHE A 85 -6.38 10.51 -3.34
N GLN A 86 -5.38 10.18 -4.16
CA GLN A 86 -4.25 11.07 -4.46
C GLN A 86 -3.74 10.84 -5.88
N ASP A 87 -2.72 11.60 -6.29
CA ASP A 87 -2.06 11.44 -7.59
C ASP A 87 -1.54 10.01 -7.75
N GLY A 88 -2.12 9.26 -8.69
CA GLY A 88 -1.85 7.82 -8.89
C GLY A 88 -2.92 6.87 -8.31
N GLY A 89 -4.05 7.39 -7.84
CA GLY A 89 -5.27 6.63 -7.52
C GLY A 89 -5.56 6.48 -6.03
N LEU A 90 -6.46 5.54 -5.72
CA LEU A 90 -7.00 5.31 -4.38
C LEU A 90 -6.02 4.57 -3.45
N VAL A 91 -5.49 5.24 -2.44
CA VAL A 91 -4.68 4.59 -1.40
C VAL A 91 -5.57 4.13 -0.26
N LEU A 92 -5.60 2.81 -0.07
CA LEU A 92 -6.55 2.16 0.82
C LEU A 92 -6.08 2.15 2.29
N SER A 93 -4.78 2.04 2.51
CA SER A 93 -4.18 1.92 3.84
C SER A 93 -2.65 2.12 3.79
N ILE A 94 -2.00 2.04 4.95
CA ILE A 94 -0.53 2.06 5.09
C ILE A 94 0.16 0.88 4.37
N PRO A 95 -0.26 -0.39 4.55
CA PRO A 95 0.34 -1.49 3.78
C PRO A 95 0.13 -1.34 2.26
N ASP A 96 -1.05 -0.91 1.81
CA ASP A 96 -1.30 -0.63 0.39
C ASP A 96 -0.37 0.47 -0.16
N ALA A 97 -0.15 1.52 0.63
CA ALA A 97 0.79 2.59 0.30
C ALA A 97 2.24 2.07 0.13
N ILE A 98 2.71 1.19 1.02
CA ILE A 98 4.02 0.54 0.90
C ILE A 98 4.09 -0.31 -0.37
N ALA A 99 3.03 -1.08 -0.66
CA ALA A 99 2.95 -1.91 -1.85
C ALA A 99 3.09 -1.08 -3.14
N ARG A 100 2.39 0.06 -3.21
CA ARG A 100 2.45 0.99 -4.34
C ARG A 100 3.83 1.56 -4.58
N VAL A 101 4.58 1.89 -3.52
CA VAL A 101 5.96 2.38 -3.63
C VAL A 101 6.86 1.30 -4.23
N LEU A 102 6.77 0.07 -3.71
CA LEU A 102 7.56 -1.07 -4.22
C LEU A 102 7.18 -1.43 -5.67
N GLU A 103 5.88 -1.46 -5.97
CA GLU A 103 5.38 -1.78 -7.32
C GLU A 103 5.89 -0.78 -8.35
N LYS A 104 5.78 0.52 -8.05
CA LYS A 104 6.22 1.59 -8.96
C LYS A 104 7.72 1.51 -9.25
N ALA A 105 8.53 1.20 -8.23
CA ALA A 105 9.98 1.19 -8.34
C ALA A 105 10.54 -0.09 -9.00
N TYR A 106 9.95 -1.26 -8.74
CA TYR A 106 10.58 -2.55 -9.10
C TYR A 106 9.77 -3.40 -10.07
N LEU A 107 8.50 -3.06 -10.35
CA LEU A 107 7.61 -3.89 -11.18
C LEU A 107 7.19 -3.21 -12.49
N THR A 108 7.80 -2.08 -12.85
CA THR A 108 7.55 -1.32 -14.08
C THR A 108 8.26 -1.96 -15.30
N GLY A 109 7.71 -3.08 -15.77
CA GLY A 109 8.06 -3.83 -16.99
C GLY A 109 6.94 -4.84 -17.29
N ASP A 110 6.99 -5.68 -18.34
CA ASP A 110 5.88 -6.57 -18.81
C ASP A 110 5.09 -7.37 -17.74
N ASN A 111 5.63 -7.53 -16.53
CA ASN A 111 4.93 -8.08 -15.36
C ASN A 111 3.86 -7.14 -14.75
N ALA A 112 3.91 -5.84 -15.00
CA ALA A 112 2.85 -4.89 -14.67
C ALA A 112 1.54 -5.24 -15.39
N ARG A 113 1.60 -5.76 -16.62
CA ARG A 113 0.42 -6.15 -17.41
C ARG A 113 -0.29 -7.39 -16.87
N LYS A 114 0.42 -8.28 -16.16
CA LYS A 114 -0.17 -9.48 -15.53
C LYS A 114 -0.81 -9.17 -14.17
N HIS A 115 -0.33 -8.16 -13.45
CA HIS A 115 -0.90 -7.72 -12.17
C HIS A 115 -1.92 -6.58 -12.28
N HIS A 116 -2.14 -6.03 -13.49
CA HIS A 116 -3.24 -5.12 -13.81
C HIS A 116 -4.62 -5.83 -13.94
N LYS A 117 -4.79 -6.99 -13.28
CA LYS A 117 -6.06 -7.72 -13.19
C LYS A 117 -6.66 -7.72 -11.78
N THR A 118 -6.22 -6.82 -10.91
CA THR A 118 -7.12 -6.33 -9.85
C THR A 118 -7.82 -5.12 -10.44
N GLU A 119 -9.05 -5.34 -10.90
CA GLU A 119 -10.01 -4.30 -11.29
C GLU A 119 -10.09 -3.21 -10.20
N TYR A 120 -9.23 -2.21 -10.28
CA TYR A 120 -9.68 -0.84 -10.03
C TYR A 120 -10.27 -0.38 -11.36
N SER A 121 -11.40 -1.01 -11.71
CA SER A 121 -12.22 -0.50 -12.77
C SER A 121 -12.65 0.89 -12.32
N LEU A 122 -12.48 1.88 -13.18
CA LEU A 122 -13.14 3.17 -13.09
C LEU A 122 -14.69 3.04 -13.21
N MET A 123 -15.23 1.83 -13.00
CA MET A 123 -16.63 1.48 -12.87
C MET A 123 -16.82 0.75 -11.54
N GLY A 124 -17.37 1.46 -10.55
CA GLY A 124 -17.99 0.86 -9.38
C GLY A 124 -17.03 0.36 -8.33
N GLU A 125 -16.85 1.14 -7.26
CA GLU A 125 -16.26 0.62 -6.03
C GLU A 125 -17.13 -0.56 -5.53
N LYS A 126 -16.52 -1.56 -4.88
CA LYS A 126 -17.27 -2.67 -4.26
C LYS A 126 -17.59 -2.29 -2.81
N CYS A 127 -18.82 -2.56 -2.40
CA CYS A 127 -19.32 -2.36 -1.06
C CYS A 127 -18.44 -3.12 -0.04
N PRO A 128 -17.95 -2.46 1.01
CA PRO A 128 -17.10 -3.11 2.00
C PRO A 128 -17.84 -4.15 2.85
N GLU A 129 -19.18 -4.13 2.88
CA GLU A 129 -19.98 -5.07 3.67
C GLU A 129 -20.42 -6.31 2.87
N CYS A 130 -20.86 -6.14 1.62
CA CYS A 130 -21.43 -7.23 0.83
C CYS A 130 -20.73 -7.51 -0.51
N GLY A 131 -19.73 -6.71 -0.88
CA GLY A 131 -18.96 -6.89 -2.10
C GLY A 131 -19.67 -6.53 -3.41
N GLN A 132 -20.93 -6.08 -3.36
CA GLN A 132 -21.69 -5.58 -4.50
C GLN A 132 -21.23 -4.19 -4.93
N THR A 133 -21.54 -3.78 -6.15
CA THR A 133 -21.18 -2.44 -6.63
C THR A 133 -21.87 -1.33 -5.82
N VAL A 134 -21.12 -0.30 -5.45
CA VAL A 134 -21.64 0.93 -4.84
C VAL A 134 -21.77 2.05 -5.87
N SER A 135 -22.79 2.88 -5.69
CA SER A 135 -22.95 4.16 -6.39
C SER A 135 -22.32 5.29 -5.59
N PHE A 136 -21.88 6.33 -6.29
CA PHE A 136 -21.39 7.55 -5.67
C PHE A 136 -22.39 8.66 -5.98
N GLU A 137 -23.13 9.09 -4.97
CA GLU A 137 -24.23 10.04 -5.09
C GLU A 137 -24.10 11.08 -3.99
N GLU A 138 -24.19 12.37 -4.35
CA GLU A 138 -24.16 13.50 -3.39
C GLU A 138 -22.96 13.54 -2.43
N GLY A 139 -21.80 13.00 -2.83
CA GLY A 139 -20.62 12.92 -1.97
C GLY A 139 -20.63 11.72 -1.00
N CYS A 140 -21.58 10.81 -1.18
CA CYS A 140 -21.71 9.60 -0.40
C CYS A 140 -21.53 8.35 -1.28
N MET A 141 -20.82 7.37 -0.74
CA MET A 141 -20.75 6.02 -1.26
C MET A 141 -21.95 5.24 -0.76
N ILE A 142 -22.82 4.76 -1.64
CA ILE A 142 -24.08 4.10 -1.31
C ILE A 142 -24.12 2.69 -1.90
N CYS A 143 -24.47 1.68 -1.10
CA CYS A 143 -24.79 0.34 -1.58
C CYS A 143 -26.30 0.12 -1.56
N HIS A 144 -26.92 0.04 -2.74
CA HIS A 144 -28.35 -0.28 -2.85
C HIS A 144 -28.71 -1.73 -2.49
N PHE A 145 -27.72 -2.61 -2.30
CA PHE A 145 -27.96 -4.02 -2.00
C PHE A 145 -28.04 -4.32 -0.49
N CYS A 146 -27.11 -3.79 0.31
CA CYS A 146 -27.09 -4.01 1.77
C CYS A 146 -27.44 -2.77 2.59
N GLY A 147 -27.56 -1.60 1.97
CA GLY A 147 -27.87 -0.33 2.64
C GLY A 147 -26.67 0.41 3.23
N PHE A 148 -25.44 -0.06 2.98
CA PHE A 148 -24.22 0.65 3.38
C PHE A 148 -24.20 2.08 2.82
N ASN A 149 -23.88 3.07 3.66
CA ASN A 149 -23.62 4.44 3.25
C ASN A 149 -22.37 5.01 3.93
N LYS A 150 -21.59 5.81 3.22
CA LYS A 150 -20.46 6.57 3.78
C LYS A 150 -20.22 7.85 3.01
N CYS A 151 -20.45 8.99 3.66
CA CYS A 151 -20.23 10.33 3.09
C CYS A 151 -18.83 10.87 3.39
N GLY A 152 -18.28 11.64 2.45
CA GLY A 152 -16.98 12.33 2.54
C GLY A 152 -17.08 13.79 2.92
#